data_AF-A0A1V5PJS7-F1
#
_entry.id   AF-A0A1V5PJS7-F1
#
_cell.length_a   1.000
_cell.length_b   1.000
_cell.length_c   1.000
_cell.angle_alpha   90.00
_cell.angle_beta   90.00
_cell.angle_gamma   90.00
#
_symmetry.space_group_name_H-M   'P 1'
#
loop_
_entity.id
_entity.type
_entity.pdbx_description
1 polymer ?
#
loop_
_entity_poly.entity_id
_entity_poly.type
_entity_poly.pdbx_seq_one_letter_code
_entity_poly.pdbx_strand_id
1 'polypeptide(L)' 'MFVWAPIPPSYDSSMKFCMDLLNKAGVLCTPGQSFGPHGEGYVRFALVLPPEKIREALAAVKASGLLD' A
#
# COMPACT_ATOMS: atom_id res chain seq x y z
N MET A 1 -15.14 -1.13 2.53
CA MET A 1 -14.90 0.23 1.99
C MET A 1 -13.50 0.27 1.37
N PHE A 2 -13.20 1.16 0.42
CA PHE A 2 -11.87 1.28 -0.18
C PHE A 2 -11.31 2.68 0.00
N VAL A 3 -10.00 2.80 0.15
CA VAL A 3 -9.29 4.08 0.14
C VAL A 3 -8.14 4.02 -0.87
N TRP A 4 -7.93 5.14 -1.55
CA TRP A 4 -6.80 5.34 -2.46
C TRP A 4 -5.77 6.24 -1.79
N ALA A 5 -4.51 5.85 -1.87
CA ALA A 5 -3.39 6.61 -1.31
C ALA A 5 -2.29 6.75 -2.37
N PRO A 6 -1.65 7.92 -2.50
CA PRO A 6 -0.48 8.04 -3.35
C PRO A 6 0.67 7.15 -2.83
N ILE A 7 1.49 6.63 -3.73
CA ILE A 7 2.73 5.96 -3.34
C ILE A 7 3.80 6.99 -2.95
N PRO A 8 4.82 6.62 -2.14
CA PRO A 8 5.89 7.54 -1.78
C PRO A 8 6.65 8.04 -3.02
N PRO A 9 7.17 9.30 -3.02
CA PRO A 9 7.90 9.86 -4.16
C PRO A 9 9.16 9.09 -4.58
N SER A 10 9.71 8.25 -3.68
CA SER A 10 10.83 7.36 -3.95
C SER A 10 10.48 6.18 -4.87
N TYR A 11 9.19 5.96 -5.14
CA TYR A 11 8.68 4.94 -6.04
C TYR A 11 8.11 5.56 -7.32
N ASP A 12 8.47 4.97 -8.45
CA ASP A 12 7.98 5.28 -9.79
C ASP A 12 6.90 4.31 -10.28
N SER A 13 6.70 3.19 -9.56
CA SER A 13 5.76 2.14 -9.91
C SER A 13 4.95 1.69 -8.69
N SER A 14 3.63 1.78 -8.83
CA SER A 14 2.66 1.29 -7.86
C SER A 14 2.77 -0.21 -7.62
N MET A 15 3.08 -1.00 -8.66
CA MET A 15 3.34 -2.44 -8.55
C MET A 15 4.58 -2.71 -7.70
N LYS A 16 5.69 -2.00 -7.95
CA LYS A 16 6.92 -2.16 -7.17
C LYS A 16 6.68 -1.84 -5.69
N PHE A 17 5.97 -0.74 -5.41
CA PHE A 17 5.61 -0.38 -4.04
C PHE A 17 4.74 -1.46 -3.37
N CYS A 18 3.73 -1.99 -4.05
CA CYS A 18 2.91 -3.08 -3.51
C CYS A 18 3.73 -4.33 -3.15
N MET A 19 4.67 -4.72 -4.02
CA MET A 19 5.51 -5.89 -3.79
C MET A 19 6.46 -5.67 -2.61
N ASP A 20 7.07 -4.49 -2.50
CA ASP A 20 7.93 -4.17 -1.35
C ASP A 20 7.13 -4.13 -0.04
N LEU A 21 5.91 -3.59 -0.06
CA LEU A 21 5.02 -3.56 1.09
C LEU A 21 4.69 -4.99 1.56
N LEU A 22 4.40 -5.90 0.62
CA LEU A 22 4.18 -7.30 0.93
C LEU A 22 5.45 -7.94 1.52
N ASN A 23 6.60 -7.76 0.86
CA ASN A 23 7.84 -8.45 1.23
C ASN A 23 8.44 -7.95 2.54
N LYS A 24 8.37 -6.65 2.83
CA LYS A 24 9.00 -6.04 4.01
C LYS A 24 8.05 -5.84 5.18
N ALA A 25 6.77 -5.57 4.92
CA ALA A 25 5.77 -5.32 5.96
C ALA A 25 4.74 -6.45 6.10
N GLY A 26 4.71 -7.42 5.19
CA GLY A 26 3.67 -8.46 5.18
C GLY A 26 2.27 -7.93 4.84
N VAL A 27 2.18 -6.73 4.23
CA VAL A 27 0.91 -6.06 3.93
C VAL A 27 0.68 -6.03 2.43
N LEU A 28 -0.42 -6.62 1.99
CA LEU A 28 -0.84 -6.60 0.59
C LEU A 28 -1.84 -5.46 0.32
N CYS A 29 -1.67 -4.77 -0.79
CA CYS A 29 -2.65 -3.84 -1.35
C CYS A 29 -2.72 -3.98 -2.87
N THR A 30 -3.69 -3.32 -3.51
CA THR A 30 -3.84 -3.38 -4.97
C THR A 30 -3.07 -2.23 -5.62
N PRO A 31 -2.17 -2.48 -6.59
CA PRO A 31 -1.47 -1.43 -7.30
C PRO A 31 -2.44 -0.65 -8.18
N GLY A 32 -2.30 0.67 -8.20
CA GLY A 32 -3.16 1.54 -8.99
C GLY A 32 -3.05 1.28 -10.49
N GLN A 33 -1.89 0.82 -10.98
CA GLN A 33 -1.69 0.40 -12.38
C GLN A 33 -2.73 -0.63 -12.85
N SER A 34 -3.24 -1.50 -11.96
CA SER A 34 -4.29 -2.47 -12.29
C SER A 34 -5.64 -1.83 -12.67
N PHE A 35 -5.81 -0.52 -12.45
CA PHE A 35 -6.99 0.26 -12.80
C PHE A 35 -6.77 1.17 -14.02
N GLY A 36 -5.65 1.00 -14.73
CA GLY A 36 -5.29 1.76 -15.93
C GLY A 36 -4.30 2.89 -15.67
N PRO A 37 -3.93 3.66 -16.72
CA PRO A 37 -2.83 4.63 -16.65
C PRO A 37 -2.98 5.71 -15.59
N HIS A 38 -4.22 6.14 -15.31
CA HIS A 38 -4.51 7.16 -14.31
C HIS A 38 -4.42 6.66 -12.86
N GLY A 39 -4.30 5.35 -12.64
CA GLY A 39 -4.06 4.79 -11.31
C GLY A 39 -2.58 4.70 -10.94
N GLU A 40 -1.67 4.84 -11.90
CA GLU A 40 -0.23 4.84 -11.61
C GLU A 40 0.14 5.98 -10.65
N GLY A 41 1.06 5.72 -9.73
CA GLY A 41 1.36 6.63 -8.62
C GLY A 41 0.43 6.47 -7.40
N TYR A 42 -0.54 5.55 -7.43
CA TYR A 42 -1.42 5.26 -6.29
C TYR A 42 -1.52 3.77 -5.97
N VAL A 43 -1.99 3.47 -4.76
CA VAL A 43 -2.44 2.13 -4.34
C VAL A 43 -3.82 2.20 -3.71
N ARG A 44 -4.54 1.08 -3.74
CA ARG A 44 -5.86 0.94 -3.14
C ARG A 44 -5.84 -0.07 -1.99
N PHE A 45 -6.31 0.36 -0.83
CA PHE A 45 -6.48 -0.50 0.35
C PHE A 45 -7.95 -0.86 0.57
N ALA A 46 -8.20 -2.11 0.92
CA ALA A 46 -9.50 -2.59 1.34
C ALA A 46 -9.65 -2.40 2.86
N LEU A 47 -10.57 -1.52 3.26
CA LEU A 47 -10.97 -1.32 4.66
C LEU A 47 -12.15 -2.26 4.95
N VAL A 48 -11.83 -3.55 5.03
CA VAL A 48 -12.80 -4.65 5.24
C VAL A 48 -12.56 -5.42 6.54
N LEU A 49 -11.47 -5.11 7.24
CA LEU A 49 -11.14 -5.69 8.53
C LEU A 49 -11.47 -4.70 9.66
N PRO A 50 -11.65 -5.19 10.90
CA PRO A 50 -11.83 -4.33 12.07
C PRO A 50 -10.66 -3.35 12.25
N PRO A 51 -10.89 -2.17 12.87
CA PRO A 51 -9.86 -1.15 13.09
C PRO A 51 -8.58 -1.68 13.74
N GLU A 52 -8.67 -2.62 14.68
CA GLU A 52 -7.50 -3.18 15.35
C GLU A 52 -6.57 -3.95 14.40
N LYS A 53 -7.13 -4.70 13.44
CA LYS A 53 -6.33 -5.37 12.40
C LYS A 53 -5.69 -4.38 11.43
N ILE A 54 -6.37 -3.27 11.15
CA ILE A 54 -5.79 -2.19 10.35
C ILE A 54 -4.63 -1.54 11.11
N ARG A 55 -4.75 -1.32 12.44
CA ARG A 55 -3.66 -0.79 13.27
C ARG A 55 -2.43 -1.71 13.29
N GLU A 56 -2.63 -3.03 13.38
CA GLU A 56 -1.54 -4.01 13.27
C GLU A 56 -0.79 -3.87 11.94
N ALA A 57 -1.52 -3.78 10.82
CA ALA A 57 -0.93 -3.58 9.50
C ALA A 57 -0.14 -2.25 9.42
N LEU A 58 -0.68 -1.16 9.95
CA LEU A 58 0.02 0.13 9.99
C LEU A 58 1.31 0.07 10.81
N ALA A 59 1.32 -0.65 11.93
CA ALA A 59 2.52 -0.85 12.73
C ALA A 59 3.59 -1.64 11.97
N ALA A 60 3.21 -2.68 11.23
CA ALA A 60 4.12 -3.44 10.38
C ALA A 60 4.71 -2.59 9.24
N VAL A 61 3.88 -1.76 8.59
CA VAL A 61 4.35 -0.81 7.57
C VAL A 61 5.36 0.18 8.16
N LYS A 62 5.07 0.75 9.34
CA LYS A 62 6.02 1.64 10.02
C LYS A 62 7.34 0.94 10.35
N ALA A 63 7.29 -0.28 10.86
CA ALA A 63 8.48 -1.05 11.20
C ALA A 63 9.34 -1.42 9.98
N SER A 64 8.76 -1.44 8.78
CA SER A 64 9.47 -1.78 7.54
C SER A 64 10.42 -0.68 7.03
N GLY A 65 10.30 0.55 7.54
CA GLY A 65 11.09 1.72 7.09
C GLY A 65 10.83 2.15 5.65
N LEU A 66 9.74 1.68 5.02
CA LEU A 66 9.42 1.96 3.63
C LEU A 66 8.91 3.39 3.36
N LEU A 67 8.48 4.09 4.42
CA LEU A 67 7.84 5.40 4.33
C LEU A 67 8.70 6.53 4.91
N ASP A 68 9.94 6.22 5.31
CA ASP A 68 10.90 7.18 5.88
C ASP A 68 11.72 7.90 4.79
#